data_AF-A0A168W797-F1
#
_entry.id   AF-A0A168W797-F1
#
_cell.length_a   1.000
_cell.length_b   1.000
_cell.length_c   1.000
_cell.angle_alpha   90.00
_cell.angle_beta   90.00
_cell.angle_gamma   90.00
#
_symmetry.space_group_name_H-M   'P 1'
#
loop_
_entity.id
_entity.type
_entity.pdbx_description
1 polymer ?
#
loop_
_entity_poly.entity_id
_entity_poly.type
_entity_poly.pdbx_seq_one_letter_code
_entity_poly.pdbx_strand_id
1 'polypeptide(L)'
;MDLLLPQFIISMLLFMVLFFGIGFLFNMLLRATWFMVILYPIVVIMIVDDIRFFEYFTKPGTSFQLLGSDLLNLSVSDITILACGLIGAILSGIAIKMLRVRGYQMF
;
A
#
# COMPACT_ATOMS: atom_id res chain seq x y z
N MET A 1 -20.61 7.49 0.48
CA MET A 1 -20.71 8.07 1.83
C MET A 1 -19.69 9.18 1.89
N ASP A 2 -20.12 10.45 1.91
CA ASP A 2 -19.18 11.57 1.98
C ASP A 2 -18.41 11.46 3.30
N LEU A 3 -17.10 11.18 3.21
CA LEU A 3 -16.23 11.25 4.36
C LEU A 3 -16.30 12.67 4.91
N LEU A 4 -16.62 12.79 6.19
CA LEU A 4 -16.48 14.08 6.88
C LEU A 4 -15.04 14.56 6.67
N LEU A 5 -14.88 15.81 6.24
CA LEU A 5 -13.59 16.38 5.86
C LEU A 5 -12.46 16.12 6.88
N PRO A 6 -12.71 16.13 8.21
CA PRO A 6 -11.69 15.71 9.19
C PRO A 6 -11.28 14.24 9.07
N GLN A 7 -12.23 13.32 8.90
CA GLN A 7 -11.95 11.89 8.77
C GLN A 7 -11.11 11.62 7.53
N PHE A 8 -11.42 12.28 6.41
CA PHE A 8 -10.67 12.14 5.17
C PHE A 8 -9.18 12.51 5.33
N ILE A 9 -8.91 13.66 5.98
CA ILE A 9 -7.54 14.12 6.26
C ILE A 9 -6.81 13.13 7.20
N ILE A 10 -7.49 12.66 8.25
CA ILE A 10 -6.90 11.69 9.19
C ILE A 10 -6.57 10.39 8.47
N SER A 11 -7.45 9.89 7.61
CA SER A 11 -7.22 8.66 6.84
C SER A 11 -6.00 8.78 5.91
N MET A 12 -5.82 9.91 5.21
CA MET A 12 -4.62 10.15 4.39
C MET A 12 -3.34 10.06 5.22
N LEU A 13 -3.31 10.75 6.37
CA LEU A 13 -2.15 10.78 7.25
C LEU A 13 -1.88 9.40 7.85
N LEU A 14 -2.93 8.70 8.29
CA LEU A 14 -2.83 7.36 8.86
C LEU A 14 -2.26 6.38 7.84
N PHE A 15 -2.79 6.33 6.62
CA PHE A 15 -2.27 5.44 5.58
C PHE A 15 -0.82 5.75 5.24
N MET A 16 -0.47 7.03 5.09
CA MET A 16 0.91 7.43 4.83
C MET A 16 1.87 6.95 5.95
N VAL A 17 1.53 7.23 7.22
CA VAL A 17 2.37 6.86 8.37
C VAL A 17 2.42 5.34 8.56
N LEU A 18 1.31 4.64 8.36
CA LEU A 18 1.22 3.19 8.48
C LEU A 18 2.11 2.48 7.47
N PHE A 19 1.98 2.81 6.18
CA PHE A 19 2.80 2.20 5.13
C PHE A 19 4.26 2.61 5.23
N PHE A 20 4.54 3.84 5.68
CA PHE A 20 5.89 4.24 6.02
C PHE A 20 6.48 3.37 7.15
N GLY A 21 5.76 3.23 8.27
CA GLY A 21 6.23 2.51 9.46
C GLY A 21 6.42 1.01 9.21
N ILE A 22 5.41 0.34 8.63
CA ILE A 22 5.52 -1.08 8.31
C ILE A 22 6.58 -1.31 7.23
N GLY A 23 6.62 -0.45 6.19
CA GLY A 23 7.64 -0.55 5.15
C GLY A 23 9.05 -0.36 5.68
N PHE A 24 9.25 0.55 6.63
CA PHE A 24 10.52 0.75 7.31
C PHE A 24 10.95 -0.51 8.05
N LEU A 25 10.06 -1.09 8.87
CA LEU A 25 10.33 -2.30 9.63
C LEU A 25 10.62 -3.51 8.72
N PHE A 26 9.81 -3.72 7.70
CA PHE A 26 9.98 -4.83 6.74
C PHE A 26 11.31 -4.72 5.98
N ASN A 27 11.64 -3.53 5.49
CA ASN A 27 12.90 -3.29 4.77
C ASN A 27 14.13 -3.47 5.68
N MET A 28 14.00 -3.12 6.96
CA MET A 28 15.04 -3.37 7.97
C MET A 28 15.22 -4.88 8.21
N LEU A 29 14.12 -5.61 8.47
CA LEU A 29 14.15 -7.06 8.77
C LEU A 29 14.61 -7.92 7.58
N LEU A 30 14.09 -7.64 6.38
CA LEU A 30 14.38 -8.41 5.17
C LEU A 30 15.71 -8.01 4.50
N ARG A 31 16.44 -7.03 5.06
CA ARG A 31 17.61 -6.39 4.44
C ARG A 31 17.37 -5.97 2.99
N ALA A 32 16.13 -5.63 2.65
CA ALA A 32 15.72 -5.13 1.34
C ALA A 32 15.40 -3.62 1.40
N THR A 33 15.54 -2.90 0.29
CA THR A 33 15.28 -1.44 0.28
C THR A 33 13.91 -1.08 -0.31
N TRP A 34 13.47 -1.82 -1.33
CA TRP A 34 12.27 -1.49 -2.10
C TRP A 34 11.17 -2.55 -1.97
N PHE A 35 11.31 -3.47 -1.01
CA PHE A 35 10.38 -4.58 -0.84
C PHE A 35 8.94 -4.08 -0.64
N MET A 36 8.77 -3.08 0.22
CA MET A 36 7.42 -2.58 0.49
C MET A 36 6.77 -1.88 -0.71
N VAL A 37 7.55 -1.23 -1.58
CA VAL A 37 7.01 -0.61 -2.81
C VAL A 37 6.57 -1.68 -3.82
N ILE A 38 7.31 -2.78 -3.92
CA ILE A 38 6.95 -3.92 -4.78
C ILE A 38 5.73 -4.67 -4.23
N LEU A 39 5.62 -4.79 -2.91
CA LEU A 39 4.49 -5.44 -2.24
C LEU A 39 3.22 -4.57 -2.27
N TYR A 40 3.36 -3.24 -2.33
CA TYR A 40 2.25 -2.30 -2.20
C TYR A 40 1.09 -2.54 -3.19
N PRO A 41 1.31 -2.76 -4.51
CA PRO A 41 0.22 -3.05 -5.44
C PRO A 41 -0.60 -4.29 -5.07
N ILE A 42 0.05 -5.31 -4.49
CA ILE A 42 -0.65 -6.52 -4.01
C ILE A 42 -1.57 -6.16 -2.84
N VAL A 43 -1.09 -5.30 -1.93
CA VAL A 43 -1.90 -4.81 -0.81
C VAL A 43 -3.08 -3.95 -1.30
N VAL A 44 -2.88 -3.10 -2.31
CA VAL A 44 -3.96 -2.31 -2.92
C VAL A 44 -5.04 -3.22 -3.49
N ILE A 45 -4.67 -4.24 -4.26
CA ILE A 45 -5.62 -5.21 -4.83
C ILE A 45 -6.41 -5.90 -3.70
N MET A 46 -5.74 -6.33 -2.63
CA MET A 46 -6.41 -6.97 -1.49
C MET A 46 -7.31 -6.03 -0.67
N ILE A 47 -7.15 -4.71 -0.78
CA ILE A 47 -8.01 -3.71 -0.12
C ILE A 47 -9.22 -3.36 -0.99
N VAL A 48 -9.00 -3.25 -2.31
CA VAL A 48 -10.03 -2.85 -3.28
C VAL A 48 -10.99 -3.99 -3.57
N ASP A 49 -10.49 -5.21 -3.62
CA ASP A 49 -11.30 -6.37 -3.94
C ASP A 49 -11.98 -6.96 -2.69
N ASP A 50 -13.30 -7.12 -2.77
CA ASP A 50 -14.10 -7.83 -1.75
C ASP A 50 -13.99 -9.36 -1.89
N ILE A 51 -13.38 -9.86 -2.98
CA ILE A 51 -13.25 -11.29 -3.23
C ILE A 51 -12.09 -11.91 -2.43
N ARG A 52 -12.32 -13.11 -1.90
CA ARG A 52 -11.28 -13.90 -1.23
C ARG A 52 -10.14 -14.21 -2.20
N PHE A 53 -8.90 -13.97 -1.78
CA PHE A 53 -7.67 -14.28 -2.54
C PHE A 53 -7.63 -15.69 -3.18
N PHE A 54 -8.27 -16.69 -2.57
CA PHE A 54 -8.36 -18.05 -3.10
C PHE A 54 -9.20 -18.18 -4.39
N GLU A 55 -10.12 -17.27 -4.67
CA GLU A 55 -10.94 -17.31 -5.88
C GLU A 55 -10.17 -16.90 -7.13
N TYR A 56 -9.10 -16.10 -7.00
CA TYR A 56 -8.18 -15.79 -8.11
C TYR A 56 -7.51 -17.03 -8.69
N PHE A 57 -7.17 -17.99 -7.83
CA PHE A 57 -6.54 -19.23 -8.26
C PHE A 57 -7.55 -20.22 -8.83
N THR A 58 -8.81 -20.13 -8.40
CA THR A 58 -9.87 -21.07 -8.81
C THR A 58 -10.57 -20.63 -10.08
N LYS A 59 -10.76 -19.32 -10.29
CA LYS A 59 -11.48 -18.72 -11.42
C LYS A 59 -10.83 -17.41 -11.90
N PRO A 60 -9.60 -17.46 -12.44
CA PRO A 60 -8.84 -16.26 -12.80
C PRO A 60 -9.59 -15.36 -13.80
N GLY A 61 -10.24 -15.95 -14.82
CA GLY A 61 -10.89 -15.17 -15.89
C GLY A 61 -12.01 -14.24 -15.42
N THR A 62 -12.85 -14.69 -14.49
CA THR A 62 -13.95 -13.87 -13.97
C THR A 62 -13.47 -12.88 -12.90
N SER A 63 -12.50 -13.28 -12.07
CA SER A 63 -11.96 -12.43 -11.00
C SER A 63 -11.20 -11.22 -11.54
N PHE A 64 -10.41 -11.38 -12.62
CA PHE A 64 -9.72 -10.24 -13.23
C PHE A 64 -10.69 -9.24 -13.91
N GLN A 65 -11.84 -9.69 -14.40
CA GLN A 65 -12.85 -8.81 -14.99
C GLN A 65 -13.58 -8.00 -13.89
N LEU A 66 -13.94 -8.66 -12.78
CA LEU A 66 -14.58 -8.02 -11.63
C LEU A 66 -13.66 -6.99 -10.98
N LEU A 67 -12.37 -7.32 -10.80
CA LEU A 67 -11.35 -6.36 -10.38
C LEU A 67 -11.32 -5.09 -11.22
N GLY A 68 -11.37 -5.25 -12.54
CA GLY A 68 -11.34 -4.13 -13.47
C GLY A 68 -12.54 -3.21 -13.26
N SER A 69 -13.74 -3.76 -13.07
CA SER A 69 -14.92 -2.96 -12.75
C SER A 69 -14.82 -2.29 -11.38
N ASP A 70 -14.27 -2.97 -10.37
CA ASP A 70 -14.19 -2.43 -9.01
C ASP A 70 -13.16 -1.30 -8.91
N LEU A 71 -12.03 -1.43 -9.60
CA LEU A 71 -11.02 -0.37 -9.74
C LEU A 71 -11.56 0.89 -10.44
N LEU A 72 -12.48 0.73 -11.41
CA LEU A 72 -13.11 1.85 -12.11
C LEU A 72 -14.21 2.51 -11.29
N ASN A 73 -14.86 1.76 -10.39
CA ASN A 73 -15.90 2.26 -9.49
C ASN A 73 -15.33 2.84 -8.19
N LEU A 74 -14.00 2.86 -8.03
CA LEU A 74 -13.37 3.39 -6.83
C LEU A 74 -13.66 4.89 -6.66
N SER A 75 -14.04 5.29 -5.44
CA SER A 75 -14.27 6.69 -5.13
C SER A 75 -12.96 7.48 -5.21
N VAL A 76 -13.03 8.73 -5.67
CA VAL A 76 -11.85 9.63 -5.75
C VAL A 76 -11.16 9.80 -4.38
N SER A 77 -11.94 9.76 -3.28
CA SER A 77 -11.42 9.77 -1.92
C SER A 77 -10.49 8.59 -1.65
N ASP A 78 -10.88 7.40 -2.07
CA ASP A 78 -10.19 6.16 -1.74
C ASP A 78 -8.90 6.07 -2.55
N ILE A 79 -8.95 6.46 -3.82
CA ILE A 79 -7.76 6.60 -4.68
C ILE A 79 -6.74 7.55 -4.03
N THR A 80 -7.21 8.67 -3.46
CA THR A 80 -6.33 9.65 -2.83
C THR A 80 -5.67 9.08 -1.55
N ILE A 81 -6.44 8.36 -0.73
CA ILE A 81 -5.91 7.70 0.48
C ILE A 81 -4.89 6.61 0.13
N LEU A 82 -5.18 5.80 -0.90
CA LEU A 82 -4.25 4.79 -1.43
C LEU A 82 -2.98 5.45 -1.99
N ALA A 83 -3.09 6.57 -2.71
CA ALA A 83 -1.93 7.32 -3.18
C ALA A 83 -1.05 7.81 -2.01
N CYS A 84 -1.64 8.31 -0.93
CA CYS A 84 -0.90 8.67 0.29
C CYS A 84 -0.16 7.48 0.92
N GLY A 85 -0.79 6.29 0.92
CA GLY A 85 -0.15 5.05 1.36
C GLY A 85 1.07 4.68 0.50
N LEU A 86 0.95 4.81 -0.83
CA LEU A 86 2.06 4.57 -1.77
C LEU A 86 3.23 5.53 -1.51
N ILE A 87 2.93 6.82 -1.28
CA ILE A 87 3.95 7.82 -0.92
C ILE A 87 4.67 7.37 0.37
N GLY A 88 3.94 6.91 1.39
CA GLY A 88 4.51 6.36 2.62
C GLY A 88 5.47 5.19 2.38
N ALA A 89 5.06 4.23 1.54
CA ALA A 89 5.88 3.08 1.17
C ALA A 89 7.17 3.50 0.43
N ILE A 90 7.09 4.45 -0.50
CA ILE A 90 8.25 5.00 -1.22
C ILE A 90 9.20 5.70 -0.26
N LEU A 91 8.68 6.56 0.63
CA LEU A 91 9.47 7.26 1.64
C LEU A 91 10.20 6.28 2.57
N SER A 92 9.58 5.15 2.92
CA SER A 92 10.23 4.10 3.72
C SER A 92 11.46 3.52 3.02
N GLY A 93 11.35 3.30 1.70
CA GLY A 93 12.46 2.77 0.89
C GLY A 93 13.60 3.78 0.75
N ILE A 94 13.25 5.06 0.56
CA ILE A 94 14.23 6.16 0.53
C ILE A 94 14.95 6.26 1.88
N ALA A 95 14.22 6.25 2.99
CA ALA A 95 14.79 6.33 4.34
C ALA A 95 15.77 5.18 4.60
N ILE A 96 15.39 3.94 4.28
CA ILE A 96 16.25 2.77 4.45
C ILE A 96 17.48 2.82 3.55
N LYS A 97 17.33 3.26 2.28
CA LYS A 97 18.47 3.47 1.38
C LYS A 97 19.48 4.44 2.00
N MET A 98 18.98 5.55 2.55
CA MET A 98 19.81 6.57 3.18
C MET A 98 20.55 6.04 4.42
N LEU A 99 19.85 5.29 5.29
CA LEU A 99 20.46 4.69 6.47
C LEU A 99 21.55 3.67 6.10
N ARG A 100 21.31 2.85 5.07
CA ARG A 100 22.27 1.85 4.61
C ARG A 100 23.56 2.46 4.07
N VAL A 101 23.46 3.53 3.28
CA VAL A 101 24.63 4.25 2.75
C VAL A 101 25.44 4.92 3.87
N ARG A 102 24.79 5.28 4.99
CA ARG A 102 25.44 5.88 6.16
C ARG A 102 26.00 4.87 7.15
N GLY A 103 25.98 3.58 6.82
CA GLY A 103 26.55 2.53 7.68
C GLY A 103 25.74 2.25 8.95
N TYR A 104 24.46 2.65 9.01
CA TYR A 104 23.59 2.22 10.11
C TYR A 104 23.45 0.71 10.07
N GLN A 105 23.82 0.05 11.17
CA GLN A 105 23.54 -1.36 11.38
C GLN A 105 22.03 -1.51 11.46
N MET A 106 21.45 -2.22 10.49
CA MET A 106 20.00 -2.40 10.39
C MET A 106 19.54 -3.60 11.22
N PHE A 107 19.95 -3.63 12.49
CA PHE A 107 20.22 -4.83 13.30
C PHE A 107 21.51 -5.55 12.92
#